data_AF-A0A371JW88-F1
#
_entry.id   AF-A0A371JW88-F1
#
_cell.length_a   1.000
_cell.length_b   1.000
_cell.length_c   1.000
_cell.angle_alpha   90.00
_cell.angle_beta   90.00
_cell.angle_gamma   90.00
#
_symmetry.space_group_name_H-M   'P 1'
#
loop_
_entity.id
_entity.type
_entity.pdbx_description
1 polymer ?
#
loop_
_entity_poly.entity_id
_entity_poly.type
_entity_poly.pdbx_seq_one_letter_code
_entity_poly.pdbx_strand_id
1 'polypeptide(L)'
;MLVTAKSKGFTDREQTIYGPRNHGIRKYDSRTNSIKFWEFDIFGGTTEGTVKSKGKDIIYTYSYGESVVTDYWAYVDDHTYDFTVGSYEDGEWKQTYITTQFKAEKNNFDFHFDHYSLTVTKLGETGDFYQKIFGLTEIPHPDRAPGFRWFQIRGNSQLHLIQKEVADFTRNKSVHLCVSTQNLQSFIEHLKSNNIDFYDWPGNKNSITDRSDGVKQIYIQDPEGYWVEINTAKH
;
A
#
# COMPACT_ATOMS: atom_id res chain seq x y z
N MET A 1 -28.10 -1.42 -7.69
CA MET A 1 -26.72 -1.28 -7.16
C MET A 1 -25.93 -2.54 -7.48
N LEU A 2 -24.73 -2.38 -8.03
CA LEU A 2 -23.79 -3.46 -8.33
C LEU A 2 -22.56 -3.24 -7.45
N VAL A 3 -22.13 -4.26 -6.71
CA VAL A 3 -20.95 -4.20 -5.85
C VAL A 3 -19.95 -5.25 -6.34
N THR A 4 -18.69 -4.87 -6.48
CA THR A 4 -17.60 -5.80 -6.78
C THR A 4 -16.86 -6.14 -5.50
N ALA A 5 -16.45 -7.40 -5.37
CA ALA A 5 -15.67 -7.90 -4.24
C ALA A 5 -14.37 -8.50 -4.76
N LYS A 6 -13.29 -8.37 -4.00
CA LYS A 6 -12.01 -9.03 -4.29
C LYS A 6 -11.53 -9.66 -3.00
N SER A 7 -11.17 -10.93 -3.04
CA SER A 7 -10.63 -11.65 -1.88
C SER A 7 -9.25 -12.22 -2.18
N LYS A 8 -8.43 -12.29 -1.13
CA LYS A 8 -7.14 -12.97 -1.17
C LYS A 8 -7.26 -14.38 -0.57
N GLY A 9 -6.40 -15.27 -1.02
CA GLY A 9 -6.36 -16.68 -0.61
C GLY A 9 -5.18 -17.38 -1.28
N PHE A 10 -5.12 -18.70 -1.14
CA PHE A 10 -4.08 -19.49 -1.79
C PHE A 10 -4.29 -19.57 -3.30
N THR A 11 -3.28 -19.19 -4.07
CA THR A 11 -3.33 -19.08 -5.54
C THR A 11 -2.75 -20.31 -6.26
N ASP A 12 -2.23 -21.26 -5.50
CA ASP A 12 -1.74 -22.56 -5.92
C ASP A 12 -2.51 -23.68 -5.20
N ARG A 13 -2.49 -24.88 -5.77
CA ARG A 13 -3.24 -26.01 -5.21
C ARG A 13 -2.55 -26.57 -3.96
N GLU A 14 -1.24 -26.43 -3.85
CA GLU A 14 -0.47 -26.82 -2.67
C GLU A 14 -0.66 -25.88 -1.47
N GLN A 15 -1.34 -24.74 -1.65
CA GLN A 15 -1.57 -23.73 -0.61
C GLN A 15 -0.29 -23.13 -0.02
N THR A 16 0.67 -22.80 -0.88
CA THR A 16 1.96 -22.21 -0.50
C THR A 16 2.10 -20.75 -0.91
N ILE A 17 1.29 -20.27 -1.85
CA ILE A 17 1.34 -18.92 -2.41
C ILE A 17 0.05 -18.19 -2.04
N TYR A 18 0.15 -17.13 -1.25
CA TYR A 18 -1.00 -16.30 -0.86
C TYR A 18 -1.10 -15.04 -1.72
N GLY A 19 -2.26 -14.78 -2.31
CA GLY A 19 -2.44 -13.67 -3.25
C GLY A 19 -3.90 -13.41 -3.62
N PRO A 20 -4.17 -12.59 -4.66
CA PRO A 20 -5.51 -12.38 -5.19
C PRO A 20 -6.14 -13.70 -5.67
N ARG A 21 -7.25 -14.13 -5.05
CA ARG A 21 -7.82 -15.48 -5.23
C ARG A 21 -9.20 -15.49 -5.89
N ASN A 22 -10.10 -14.60 -5.48
CA ASN A 22 -11.44 -14.53 -6.08
C ASN A 22 -11.84 -13.12 -6.48
N HIS A 23 -12.65 -13.04 -7.54
CA HIS A 23 -13.36 -11.84 -7.94
C HIS A 23 -14.85 -12.10 -7.82
N GLY A 24 -15.56 -11.22 -7.12
CA GLY A 24 -16.96 -11.39 -6.82
C GLY A 24 -17.83 -10.25 -7.32
N ILE A 25 -19.10 -10.56 -7.59
CA ILE A 25 -20.13 -9.60 -7.96
C ILE A 25 -21.33 -9.81 -7.03
N ARG A 26 -21.88 -8.72 -6.49
CA ARG A 26 -23.14 -8.71 -5.72
C ARG A 26 -24.11 -7.76 -6.43
N LYS A 27 -25.33 -8.23 -6.66
CA LYS A 27 -26.39 -7.47 -7.31
C LYS A 27 -27.69 -7.63 -6.55
N TYR A 28 -28.32 -6.51 -6.20
CA TYR A 28 -29.67 -6.53 -5.64
C TYR A 28 -30.67 -7.05 -6.67
N ASP A 29 -31.48 -8.03 -6.28
CA ASP A 29 -32.61 -8.58 -7.02
C ASP A 29 -33.91 -8.16 -6.35
N SER A 30 -34.62 -7.23 -6.97
CA SER A 30 -35.87 -6.67 -6.45
C SER A 30 -37.01 -7.68 -6.42
N ARG A 31 -36.93 -8.79 -7.17
CA ARG A 31 -38.00 -9.81 -7.20
C ARG A 31 -37.98 -10.68 -5.96
N THR A 32 -36.78 -11.00 -5.47
CA THR A 32 -36.57 -11.85 -4.29
C THR A 32 -36.27 -11.03 -3.04
N ASN A 33 -36.20 -9.70 -3.17
CA ASN A 33 -35.76 -8.77 -2.12
C ASN A 33 -34.45 -9.25 -1.45
N SER A 34 -33.50 -9.71 -2.26
CA SER A 34 -32.24 -10.26 -1.80
C SER A 34 -31.10 -9.79 -2.70
N ILE A 35 -29.87 -9.96 -2.24
CA ILE A 35 -28.69 -9.76 -3.09
C ILE A 35 -28.32 -11.13 -3.66
N LYS A 36 -28.16 -11.23 -4.98
CA LYS A 36 -27.49 -12.38 -5.58
C LYS A 36 -26.00 -12.12 -5.62
N PHE A 37 -25.21 -13.14 -5.34
CA PHE A 37 -23.75 -13.06 -5.45
C PHE A 37 -23.20 -14.14 -6.38
N TRP A 38 -22.07 -13.79 -6.99
CA TRP A 38 -21.20 -14.68 -7.73
C TRP A 38 -19.77 -14.46 -7.22
N GLU A 39 -19.02 -15.53 -7.06
CA GLU A 39 -17.59 -15.55 -6.77
C GLU A 39 -16.92 -16.40 -7.83
N PHE A 40 -15.94 -15.81 -8.52
CA PHE A 40 -15.16 -16.43 -9.57
C PHE A 40 -13.74 -16.61 -9.06
N ASP A 41 -13.31 -17.86 -8.98
CA ASP A 41 -12.01 -18.20 -8.45
C ASP A 41 -10.98 -18.37 -9.59
N ILE A 42 -9.69 -18.14 -9.30
CA ILE A 42 -8.63 -18.24 -10.33
C ILE A 42 -8.42 -19.65 -10.92
N PHE A 43 -9.02 -20.70 -10.34
CA PHE A 43 -9.00 -22.07 -10.86
C PHE A 43 -10.21 -22.37 -11.75
N GLY A 44 -11.05 -21.36 -12.04
CA GLY A 44 -12.24 -21.47 -12.88
C GLY A 44 -13.50 -21.90 -12.11
N GLY A 45 -13.41 -22.05 -10.78
CA GLY A 45 -14.57 -22.32 -9.95
C GLY A 45 -15.52 -21.13 -9.89
N THR A 46 -16.82 -21.39 -9.90
CA THR A 46 -17.85 -20.36 -9.66
C THR A 46 -18.72 -20.80 -8.49
N THR A 47 -18.83 -19.94 -7.48
CA THR A 47 -19.80 -20.10 -6.39
C THR A 47 -20.83 -19.00 -6.50
N GLU A 48 -22.11 -19.36 -6.48
CA GLU A 48 -23.20 -18.40 -6.53
C GLU A 48 -24.25 -18.71 -5.48
N GLY A 49 -24.99 -17.68 -5.09
CA GLY A 49 -26.01 -17.82 -4.07
C GLY A 49 -26.71 -16.52 -3.78
N THR A 50 -27.30 -16.45 -2.59
CA THR A 50 -28.01 -15.28 -2.11
C THR A 50 -27.41 -14.75 -0.83
N VAL A 51 -27.55 -13.44 -0.63
CA VAL A 51 -27.26 -12.74 0.60
C VAL A 51 -28.54 -12.08 1.06
N LYS A 52 -28.88 -12.32 2.32
CA LYS A 52 -29.98 -11.66 3.04
C LYS A 52 -29.41 -10.91 4.24
N SER A 53 -30.15 -9.90 4.68
CA SER A 53 -29.86 -9.20 5.94
C SER A 53 -31.01 -9.40 6.94
N LYS A 54 -30.65 -9.51 8.22
CA LYS A 54 -31.58 -9.52 9.34
C LYS A 54 -31.08 -8.49 10.36
N GLY A 55 -31.64 -7.28 10.33
CA GLY A 55 -31.03 -6.16 11.06
C GLY A 55 -29.64 -5.85 10.48
N LYS A 56 -28.60 -5.93 11.31
CA LYS A 56 -27.19 -5.79 10.89
C LYS A 56 -26.51 -7.13 10.57
N ASP A 57 -27.19 -8.26 10.79
CA ASP A 57 -26.65 -9.57 10.43
C ASP A 57 -26.62 -9.74 8.90
N ILE A 58 -25.63 -10.48 8.42
CA ILE A 58 -25.46 -10.80 6.99
C ILE A 58 -25.43 -12.31 6.83
N ILE A 59 -26.28 -12.84 5.97
CA ILE A 59 -26.49 -14.28 5.81
C ILE A 59 -26.29 -14.63 4.34
N TYR A 60 -25.20 -15.35 4.03
CA TYR A 60 -24.99 -15.93 2.71
C TYR A 60 -25.51 -17.36 2.69
N THR A 61 -26.17 -17.74 1.61
CA THR A 61 -26.63 -19.12 1.39
C THR A 61 -26.30 -19.52 -0.04
N TYR A 62 -25.62 -20.65 -0.22
CA TYR A 62 -25.16 -21.14 -1.51
C TYR A 62 -25.01 -22.67 -1.51
N SER A 63 -24.97 -23.25 -2.70
CA SER A 63 -24.71 -24.68 -2.87
C SER A 63 -23.21 -24.97 -2.82
N TYR A 64 -22.82 -26.00 -2.09
CA TYR A 64 -21.47 -26.52 -2.02
C TYR A 64 -21.49 -28.05 -2.17
N GLY A 65 -21.12 -28.53 -3.36
CA GLY A 65 -21.35 -29.93 -3.72
C GLY A 65 -22.85 -30.25 -3.72
N GLU A 66 -23.25 -31.27 -2.98
CA GLU A 66 -24.66 -31.70 -2.83
C GLU A 66 -25.38 -31.01 -1.67
N SER A 67 -24.67 -30.19 -0.89
CA SER A 67 -25.21 -29.54 0.31
C SER A 67 -25.50 -28.06 0.10
N VAL A 68 -26.47 -27.53 0.84
CA VAL A 68 -26.67 -26.08 0.98
C VAL A 68 -25.94 -25.63 2.24
N VAL A 69 -25.07 -24.64 2.08
CA VAL A 69 -24.26 -24.08 3.15
C VAL A 69 -24.69 -22.64 3.41
N THR A 70 -24.68 -22.26 4.68
CA THR A 70 -24.91 -20.89 5.13
C THR A 70 -23.69 -20.34 5.85
N ASP A 71 -23.23 -19.17 5.41
CA ASP A 71 -22.30 -18.34 6.16
C ASP A 71 -23.10 -17.23 6.86
N TYR A 72 -23.15 -17.29 8.18
CA TYR A 72 -23.89 -16.35 9.01
C TYR A 72 -22.90 -15.44 9.73
N TRP A 73 -22.97 -14.15 9.40
CA TRP A 73 -22.27 -13.08 10.09
C TRP A 73 -23.26 -12.42 11.05
N ALA A 74 -23.24 -12.85 12.30
CA ALA A 74 -24.06 -12.28 13.37
C ALA A 74 -23.37 -11.03 13.91
N TYR A 75 -24.07 -9.90 13.86
CA TYR A 75 -23.54 -8.62 14.31
C TYR A 75 -23.38 -8.59 15.82
N VAL A 76 -22.18 -8.22 16.28
CA VAL A 76 -21.89 -7.98 17.70
C VAL A 76 -21.76 -6.46 17.93
N ASP A 77 -20.90 -5.80 17.17
CA ASP A 77 -20.74 -4.35 17.11
C ASP A 77 -20.19 -3.92 15.73
N ASP A 78 -20.01 -2.62 15.49
CA ASP A 78 -19.60 -2.09 14.18
C ASP A 78 -18.22 -2.60 13.69
N HIS A 79 -17.46 -3.26 14.56
CA HIS A 79 -16.14 -3.83 14.23
C HIS A 79 -16.08 -5.34 14.45
N THR A 80 -17.15 -5.97 14.91
CA THR A 80 -17.13 -7.37 15.35
C THR A 80 -18.33 -8.13 14.80
N TYR A 81 -18.05 -9.27 14.15
CA TYR A 81 -19.05 -10.24 13.76
C TYR A 81 -18.68 -11.63 14.28
N ASP A 82 -19.64 -12.31 14.88
CA ASP A 82 -19.57 -13.76 15.05
C ASP A 82 -19.87 -14.41 13.71
N PHE A 83 -19.00 -15.32 13.28
CA PHE A 83 -19.09 -15.98 11.99
C PHE A 83 -19.29 -17.47 12.18
N THR A 84 -20.41 -17.98 11.68
CA THR A 84 -20.75 -19.40 11.71
C THR A 84 -21.00 -19.92 10.30
N VAL A 85 -20.41 -21.07 9.96
CA VAL A 85 -20.66 -21.79 8.71
C VAL A 85 -21.37 -23.09 9.05
N GLY A 86 -22.46 -23.43 8.35
CA GLY A 86 -23.25 -24.61 8.68
C GLY A 86 -24.46 -24.86 7.78
N SER A 87 -25.20 -25.92 8.07
CA SER A 87 -26.55 -26.13 7.57
C SER A 87 -27.54 -25.37 8.45
N TYR A 88 -28.17 -24.34 7.88
CA TYR A 88 -29.11 -23.47 8.57
C TYR A 88 -30.48 -23.53 7.88
N GLU A 89 -31.48 -24.03 8.59
CA GLU A 89 -32.82 -24.28 8.05
C GLU A 89 -33.86 -23.77 9.05
N ASP A 90 -34.88 -23.09 8.54
CA ASP A 90 -36.02 -22.57 9.32
C ASP A 90 -35.63 -21.73 10.55
N GLY A 91 -34.49 -21.03 10.47
CA GLY A 91 -34.02 -20.17 11.56
C GLY A 91 -33.12 -20.87 12.59
N GLU A 92 -32.80 -22.14 12.38
CA GLU A 92 -31.99 -22.95 13.30
C GLU A 92 -30.80 -23.63 12.61
N TRP A 93 -29.70 -23.77 13.35
CA TRP A 93 -28.57 -24.58 12.92
C TRP A 93 -28.89 -26.06 13.07
N LYS A 94 -28.91 -26.79 11.96
CA LYS A 94 -28.98 -28.27 11.97
C LYS A 94 -27.61 -28.89 12.17
N GLN A 95 -26.57 -28.23 11.65
CA GLN A 95 -25.18 -28.59 11.89
C GLN A 95 -24.28 -27.36 11.69
N THR A 96 -23.29 -27.19 12.55
CA THR A 96 -22.24 -26.17 12.42
C THR A 96 -20.92 -26.81 12.04
N TYR A 97 -20.23 -26.24 11.06
CA TYR A 97 -18.91 -26.70 10.59
C TYR A 97 -17.78 -25.81 11.14
N ILE A 98 -17.99 -24.49 11.15
CA ILE A 98 -17.01 -23.50 11.63
C ILE A 98 -17.75 -22.51 12.51
N THR A 99 -17.13 -22.09 13.60
CA THR A 99 -17.54 -20.92 14.37
C THR A 99 -16.30 -20.15 14.79
N THR A 100 -16.25 -18.87 14.50
CA THR A 100 -15.16 -17.96 14.84
C THR A 100 -15.70 -16.54 14.99
N GLN A 101 -14.84 -15.59 15.32
CA GLN A 101 -15.20 -14.18 15.44
C GLN A 101 -14.20 -13.34 14.62
N PHE A 102 -14.72 -12.46 13.76
CA PHE A 102 -13.91 -11.51 13.03
C PHE A 102 -14.00 -10.15 13.69
N LYS A 103 -12.83 -9.56 13.98
CA LYS A 103 -12.69 -8.19 14.48
C LYS A 103 -11.92 -7.36 13.47
N ALA A 104 -12.51 -6.28 13.01
CA ALA A 104 -11.79 -5.26 12.27
C ALA A 104 -10.79 -4.57 13.21
N GLU A 105 -9.61 -4.22 12.68
CA GLU A 105 -8.64 -3.46 13.46
C GLU A 105 -9.19 -2.08 13.85
N LYS A 106 -8.88 -1.68 15.08
CA LYS A 106 -9.60 -0.65 15.84
C LYS A 106 -9.11 0.78 15.58
N ASN A 107 -8.16 0.97 14.67
CA ASN A 107 -7.63 2.31 14.43
C ASN A 107 -8.62 3.09 13.56
N ASN A 108 -9.29 4.07 14.16
CA ASN A 108 -10.14 5.03 13.43
C ASN A 108 -9.30 6.12 12.74
N PHE A 109 -8.03 5.84 12.46
CA PHE A 109 -7.09 6.69 11.76
C PHE A 109 -6.07 5.81 11.02
N ASP A 110 -5.59 6.32 9.89
CA ASP A 110 -4.48 5.76 9.11
C ASP A 110 -3.50 6.89 8.79
N PHE A 111 -2.26 6.55 8.44
CA PHE A 111 -1.24 7.52 8.06
C PHE A 111 -0.74 7.21 6.65
N HIS A 112 -0.73 8.25 5.81
CA HIS A 112 0.00 8.25 4.56
C HIS A 112 1.20 9.18 4.69
N PHE A 113 2.30 8.81 4.04
CA PHE A 113 3.44 9.71 3.96
C PHE A 113 3.09 10.93 3.11
N ASP A 114 3.05 12.10 3.75
CA ASP A 114 2.66 13.36 3.11
C ASP A 114 3.88 14.10 2.54
N HIS A 115 4.82 14.54 3.39
CA HIS A 115 6.01 15.23 2.91
C HIS A 115 7.23 15.05 3.82
N TYR A 116 8.41 15.28 3.24
CA TYR A 116 9.68 15.49 3.95
C TYR A 116 10.12 16.94 3.78
N SER A 117 10.54 17.62 4.85
CA SER A 117 11.00 19.01 4.79
C SER A 117 12.50 19.12 5.03
N LEU A 118 13.18 19.87 4.17
CA LEU A 118 14.59 20.23 4.31
C LEU A 118 14.74 21.75 4.42
N THR A 119 15.48 22.18 5.42
CA THR A 119 15.88 23.59 5.53
C THR A 119 17.19 23.81 4.78
N VAL A 120 17.20 24.77 3.87
CA VAL A 120 18.29 25.00 2.93
C VAL A 120 18.70 26.47 2.97
N THR A 121 19.97 26.75 2.77
CA THR A 121 20.47 28.13 2.59
C THR A 121 20.54 28.51 1.11
N LYS A 122 20.76 27.52 0.23
CA LYS A 122 20.94 27.66 -1.21
C LYS A 122 19.76 27.10 -2.00
N LEU A 123 18.57 27.66 -1.78
CA LEU A 123 17.30 27.16 -2.33
C LEU A 123 17.31 26.89 -3.84
N GLY A 124 17.92 27.80 -4.63
CA GLY A 124 18.03 27.65 -6.08
C GLY A 124 18.86 26.42 -6.47
N GLU A 125 20.10 26.36 -5.99
CA GLU A 125 21.04 25.26 -6.28
C GLU A 125 20.49 23.90 -5.84
N THR A 126 19.94 23.82 -4.63
CA THR A 126 19.37 22.58 -4.08
C THR A 126 18.11 22.16 -4.84
N GLY A 127 17.22 23.10 -5.19
CA GLY A 127 16.05 22.77 -6.00
C GLY A 127 16.41 22.32 -7.42
N ASP A 128 17.40 22.94 -8.06
CA ASP A 128 17.86 22.56 -9.40
C ASP A 128 18.49 21.16 -9.39
N PHE A 129 19.18 20.80 -8.30
CA PHE A 129 19.67 19.44 -8.09
C PHE A 129 18.53 18.42 -8.06
N TYR A 130 17.49 18.62 -7.24
CA TYR A 130 16.36 17.68 -7.18
C TYR A 130 15.58 17.61 -8.50
N GLN A 131 15.43 18.73 -9.21
CA GLN A 131 14.79 18.75 -10.51
C GLN A 131 15.62 18.02 -11.58
N LYS A 132 16.94 18.27 -11.66
CA LYS A 132 17.80 17.73 -12.73
C LYS A 132 18.26 16.30 -12.47
N ILE A 133 18.63 15.99 -11.24
CA ILE A 133 19.24 14.71 -10.88
C ILE A 133 18.17 13.66 -10.63
N PHE A 134 17.13 14.01 -9.86
CA PHE A 134 16.02 13.10 -9.56
C PHE A 134 14.85 13.22 -10.55
N GLY A 135 14.83 14.24 -11.41
CA GLY A 135 13.73 14.43 -12.35
C GLY A 135 12.41 14.82 -11.68
N LEU A 136 12.46 15.33 -10.44
CA LEU A 136 11.24 15.63 -9.70
C LEU A 136 10.50 16.82 -10.30
N THR A 137 9.18 16.73 -10.31
CA THR A 137 8.32 17.82 -10.79
C THR A 137 8.13 18.84 -9.68
N GLU A 138 8.50 20.10 -9.94
CA GLU A 138 8.23 21.20 -9.02
C GLU A 138 6.73 21.53 -9.00
N ILE A 139 6.19 21.74 -7.81
CA ILE A 139 4.79 22.08 -7.54
C ILE A 139 4.72 23.41 -6.81
N PRO A 140 3.66 24.21 -7.03
CA PRO A 140 3.56 25.53 -6.40
C PRO A 140 3.32 25.40 -4.90
N HIS A 141 3.99 26.26 -4.11
CA HIS A 141 3.59 26.52 -2.74
C HIS A 141 2.15 27.09 -2.74
N PRO A 142 1.28 26.73 -1.78
CA PRO A 142 -0.12 27.17 -1.72
C PRO A 142 -0.29 28.69 -1.87
N ASP A 143 0.52 29.44 -1.12
CA ASP A 143 0.50 30.92 -1.15
C ASP A 143 1.47 31.53 -2.18
N ARG A 144 2.20 30.70 -2.94
CA ARG A 144 3.29 31.13 -3.85
C ARG A 144 4.31 32.07 -3.19
N ALA A 145 4.51 31.91 -1.87
CA ALA A 145 5.45 32.69 -1.11
C ALA A 145 6.89 32.41 -1.60
N PRO A 146 7.78 33.42 -1.59
CA PRO A 146 9.20 33.20 -1.86
C PRO A 146 9.84 32.37 -0.74
N GLY A 147 11.00 31.78 -1.01
CA GLY A 147 11.73 30.98 -0.02
C GLY A 147 11.29 29.52 0.07
N PHE A 148 10.45 29.05 -0.86
CA PHE A 148 10.00 27.67 -0.93
C PHE A 148 10.18 27.11 -2.34
N ARG A 149 10.63 25.85 -2.43
CA ARG A 149 10.55 25.03 -3.65
C ARG A 149 10.05 23.66 -3.24
N TRP A 150 8.88 23.27 -3.74
CA TRP A 150 8.23 22.00 -3.40
C TRP A 150 8.28 21.07 -4.59
N PHE A 151 8.52 19.79 -4.35
CA PHE A 151 8.65 18.78 -5.41
C PHE A 151 7.75 17.58 -5.13
N GLN A 152 7.10 17.07 -6.17
CA GLN A 152 6.35 15.82 -6.11
C GLN A 152 7.31 14.63 -6.25
N ILE A 153 7.31 13.72 -5.27
CA ILE A 153 8.09 12.47 -5.32
C ILE A 153 7.26 11.37 -6.00
N ARG A 154 6.08 11.07 -5.46
CA ARG A 154 5.15 10.06 -6.02
C ARG A 154 3.75 10.24 -5.44
N GLY A 155 2.72 10.23 -6.29
CA GLY A 155 1.35 10.45 -5.83
C GLY A 155 1.25 11.79 -5.09
N ASN A 156 0.77 11.78 -3.85
CA ASN A 156 0.70 12.99 -3.02
C ASN A 156 1.94 13.26 -2.18
N SER A 157 2.93 12.35 -2.19
CA SER A 157 4.15 12.47 -1.39
C SER A 157 5.11 13.52 -1.96
N GLN A 158 5.63 14.39 -1.10
CA GLN A 158 6.36 15.59 -1.49
C GLN A 158 7.71 15.77 -0.78
N LEU A 159 8.59 16.55 -1.38
CA LEU A 159 9.78 17.13 -0.77
C LEU A 159 9.59 18.65 -0.70
N HIS A 160 9.73 19.23 0.49
CA HIS A 160 9.64 20.67 0.70
C HIS A 160 11.03 21.23 1.01
N LEU A 161 11.56 22.07 0.13
CA LEU A 161 12.76 22.87 0.40
C LEU A 161 12.33 24.23 0.95
N ILE A 162 12.89 24.59 2.11
CA ILE A 162 12.52 25.79 2.85
C ILE A 162 13.77 26.63 3.10
N GLN A 163 13.82 27.84 2.55
CA GLN A 163 14.96 28.73 2.71
C GLN A 163 14.96 29.42 4.06
N LYS A 164 15.89 29.06 4.95
CA LYS A 164 16.12 29.72 6.24
C LYS A 164 17.58 29.57 6.66
N GLU A 165 18.00 30.39 7.62
CA GLU A 165 19.23 30.16 8.37
C GLU A 165 19.15 28.77 9.04
N VAL A 166 20.16 27.95 8.79
CA VAL A 166 20.25 26.60 9.34
C VAL A 166 21.28 26.63 10.46
N ALA A 167 20.87 26.24 11.66
CA ALA A 167 21.84 25.99 12.74
C ALA A 167 22.83 24.93 12.28
N ASP A 168 24.12 25.10 12.56
CA ASP A 168 25.11 24.12 12.15
C ASP A 168 24.79 22.75 12.77
N PHE A 169 24.69 21.71 11.94
CA PHE A 169 24.44 20.36 12.39
C PHE A 169 25.12 19.35 11.47
N THR A 170 25.67 18.30 12.09
CA THR A 170 26.32 17.23 11.35
C THR A 170 25.32 16.53 10.44
N ARG A 171 25.57 16.59 9.12
CA ARG A 171 24.83 15.83 8.11
C ARG A 171 25.17 14.34 8.22
N ASN A 172 24.60 13.70 9.24
CA ASN A 172 24.82 12.29 9.52
C ASN A 172 24.08 11.44 8.48
N LYS A 173 24.80 10.51 7.84
CA LYS A 173 24.24 9.62 6.82
C LYS A 173 23.10 8.73 7.31
N SER A 174 23.02 8.44 8.61
CA SER A 174 21.89 7.74 9.22
C SER A 174 20.60 8.55 9.22
N VAL A 175 20.67 9.85 8.93
CA VAL A 175 19.51 10.75 8.73
C VAL A 175 19.48 11.12 7.24
N HIS A 176 18.61 10.46 6.49
CA HIS A 176 18.50 10.64 5.05
C HIS A 176 17.05 10.60 4.56
N LEU A 177 16.79 11.28 3.45
CA LEU A 177 15.64 10.97 2.62
C LEU A 177 15.91 9.64 1.91
N CYS A 178 14.96 8.71 1.91
CA CYS A 178 15.08 7.47 1.17
C CYS A 178 14.04 7.40 0.06
N VAL A 179 14.47 7.08 -1.16
CA VAL A 179 13.60 6.82 -2.30
C VAL A 179 13.96 5.47 -2.93
N SER A 180 12.97 4.79 -3.51
CA SER A 180 13.23 3.56 -4.27
C SER A 180 13.03 3.79 -5.77
N THR A 181 13.77 3.02 -6.56
CA THR A 181 13.69 3.03 -8.01
C THR A 181 13.64 1.62 -8.57
N GLN A 182 12.84 1.46 -9.63
CA GLN A 182 12.76 0.25 -10.43
C GLN A 182 14.03 -0.01 -11.24
N ASN A 183 14.92 0.99 -11.42
CA ASN A 183 16.12 0.86 -12.25
C ASN A 183 17.31 1.64 -11.66
N LEU A 184 17.90 1.07 -10.61
CA LEU A 184 19.07 1.65 -9.93
C LEU A 184 20.28 1.80 -10.88
N GLN A 185 20.46 0.86 -11.81
CA GLN A 185 21.59 0.89 -12.75
C GLN A 185 21.54 2.11 -13.67
N SER A 186 20.38 2.40 -14.27
CA SER A 186 20.19 3.58 -15.10
C SER A 186 20.39 4.88 -14.30
N PHE A 187 19.96 4.91 -13.04
CA PHE A 187 20.20 6.06 -12.17
C PHE A 187 21.70 6.24 -11.86
N ILE A 188 22.45 5.17 -11.60
CA ILE A 188 23.91 5.23 -11.40
C ILE A 188 24.62 5.77 -12.65
N GLU A 189 24.21 5.37 -13.84
CA GLU A 189 24.76 5.89 -15.09
C GLU A 189 24.46 7.39 -15.27
N HIS A 190 23.25 7.82 -14.91
CA HIS A 190 22.86 9.24 -14.89
C HIS A 190 23.68 10.06 -13.88
N LEU A 191 23.95 9.51 -12.69
CA LEU A 191 24.83 10.16 -11.70
C LEU A 191 26.24 10.34 -12.26
N LYS A 192 26.81 9.30 -12.87
CA LYS A 192 28.14 9.35 -13.49
C LYS A 192 28.22 10.38 -14.62
N SER A 193 27.21 10.46 -15.49
CA SER A 193 27.19 11.43 -16.59
C SER A 193 27.06 12.88 -16.10
N ASN A 194 26.50 13.09 -14.91
CA ASN A 194 26.42 14.38 -14.23
C ASN A 194 27.57 14.64 -13.25
N ASN A 195 28.59 13.77 -13.20
CA ASN A 195 29.73 13.83 -12.28
C ASN A 195 29.33 13.87 -10.78
N ILE A 196 28.33 13.08 -10.41
CA ILE A 196 27.87 12.94 -9.02
C ILE A 196 28.42 11.64 -8.43
N ASP A 197 29.14 11.79 -7.32
CA ASP A 197 29.62 10.65 -6.54
C ASP A 197 28.47 10.00 -5.78
N PHE A 198 28.51 8.68 -5.69
CA PHE A 198 27.66 7.89 -4.81
C PHE A 198 28.49 6.96 -3.96
N TYR A 199 27.91 6.48 -2.86
CA TYR A 199 28.62 5.72 -1.84
C TYR A 199 27.80 4.51 -1.39
N ASP A 200 28.47 3.44 -1.01
CA ASP A 200 27.85 2.36 -0.23
C ASP A 200 27.65 2.82 1.22
N TRP A 201 26.98 2.03 2.08
CA TRP A 201 26.77 2.36 3.49
C TRP A 201 28.07 2.69 4.25
N PRO A 202 29.12 1.84 4.22
CA PRO A 202 30.43 2.14 4.81
C PRO A 202 31.08 3.46 4.35
N GLY A 203 30.73 3.97 3.16
CA GLY A 203 31.27 5.22 2.61
C GLY A 203 32.32 5.01 1.52
N ASN A 204 32.43 3.80 0.96
CA ASN A 204 33.27 3.54 -0.20
C ASN A 204 32.64 4.22 -1.43
N LYS A 205 33.43 5.06 -2.09
CA LYS A 205 33.02 5.82 -3.27
C LYS A 205 32.76 4.88 -4.45
N ASN A 206 31.72 5.18 -5.22
CA ASN A 206 31.26 4.43 -6.39
C ASN A 206 30.96 2.95 -6.11
N SER A 207 30.51 2.64 -4.89
CA SER A 207 30.16 1.29 -4.46
C SER A 207 28.68 1.16 -4.11
N ILE A 208 28.15 -0.05 -4.17
CA ILE A 208 26.76 -0.39 -3.88
C ILE A 208 26.74 -1.27 -2.64
N THR A 209 25.77 -1.04 -1.74
CA THR A 209 25.50 -1.98 -0.65
C THR A 209 24.51 -3.05 -1.08
N ASP A 210 24.92 -4.30 -0.98
CA ASP A 210 24.06 -5.47 -1.07
C ASP A 210 23.52 -5.82 0.32
N ARG A 211 22.20 -5.71 0.51
CA ARG A 211 21.54 -6.06 1.77
C ARG A 211 21.14 -7.53 1.80
N SER A 212 21.00 -8.07 3.00
CA SER A 212 20.57 -9.44 3.23
C SER A 212 19.14 -9.75 2.76
N ASP A 213 18.29 -8.73 2.61
CA ASP A 213 16.93 -8.84 2.08
C ASP A 213 16.87 -8.77 0.54
N GLY A 214 18.01 -8.75 -0.14
CA GLY A 214 18.12 -8.69 -1.60
C GLY A 214 17.95 -7.28 -2.19
N VAL A 215 17.79 -6.25 -1.34
CA VAL A 215 17.75 -4.85 -1.77
C VAL A 215 19.18 -4.33 -2.01
N LYS A 216 19.37 -3.61 -3.12
CA LYS A 216 20.59 -2.83 -3.37
C LYS A 216 20.34 -1.38 -2.99
N GLN A 217 21.33 -0.71 -2.39
CA GLN A 217 21.23 0.70 -2.05
C GLN A 217 22.54 1.46 -2.27
N ILE A 218 22.40 2.74 -2.62
CA ILE A 218 23.47 3.73 -2.71
C ILE A 218 23.06 5.00 -1.97
N TYR A 219 24.03 5.84 -1.67
CA TYR A 219 23.81 7.13 -1.01
C TYR A 219 24.51 8.23 -1.79
N ILE A 220 23.84 9.38 -1.93
CA ILE A 220 24.43 10.60 -2.50
C ILE A 220 24.18 11.79 -1.55
N GLN A 221 24.94 12.86 -1.70
CA GLN A 221 24.68 14.12 -1.02
C GLN A 221 24.04 15.12 -1.98
N ASP A 222 23.10 15.91 -1.47
CA ASP A 222 22.62 17.11 -2.14
C ASP A 222 23.67 18.26 -2.03
N PRO A 223 23.44 19.42 -2.66
CA PRO A 223 24.38 20.55 -2.64
C PRO A 223 24.70 21.13 -1.25
N GLU A 224 23.89 20.80 -0.23
CA GLU A 224 24.09 21.22 1.16
C GLU A 224 24.46 20.05 2.09
N GLY A 225 24.86 18.92 1.51
CA GLY A 225 25.40 17.77 2.23
C GLY A 225 24.34 16.85 2.82
N TYR A 226 23.04 17.08 2.59
CA TYR A 226 21.99 16.17 3.03
C TYR A 226 22.10 14.84 2.29
N TRP A 227 21.99 13.74 3.04
CA TRP A 227 22.07 12.41 2.45
C TRP A 227 20.72 12.00 1.86
N VAL A 228 20.79 11.42 0.65
CA VAL A 228 19.67 10.76 -0.01
C VAL A 228 20.06 9.31 -0.28
N GLU A 229 19.28 8.37 0.25
CA GLU A 229 19.37 6.94 -0.07
C GLU A 229 18.52 6.65 -1.32
N ILE A 230 19.08 5.86 -2.24
CA ILE A 230 18.37 5.31 -3.38
C ILE A 230 18.50 3.79 -3.34
N ASN A 231 17.37 3.07 -3.34
CA ASN A 231 17.36 1.62 -3.24
C ASN A 231 16.41 0.92 -4.23
N THR A 232 16.45 -0.42 -4.26
CA THR A 232 15.63 -1.25 -5.16
C THR A 232 14.42 -1.92 -4.47
N ALA A 233 14.00 -1.44 -3.30
CA ALA A 233 12.85 -2.00 -2.59
C ALA A 233 11.55 -1.85 -3.41
N LYS A 234 10.70 -2.88 -3.38
CA LYS A 234 9.39 -2.88 -4.06
C LYS A 234 8.29 -2.46 -3.07
N HIS A 235 7.45 -1.52 -3.48
CA HIS A 235 6.31 -0.99 -2.72
C HIS A 235 5.02 -1.07 -3.54
#